data_AF-A0A1B7KS23-F1
#
_entry.id   AF-A0A1B7KS23-F1
#
_cell.length_a   1.000
_cell.length_b   1.000
_cell.length_c   1.000
_cell.angle_alpha   90.00
_cell.angle_beta   90.00
_cell.angle_gamma   90.00
#
_symmetry.space_group_name_H-M   'P 1'
#
loop_
_entity.id
_entity.type
_entity.pdbx_description
1 polymer ?
#
loop_
_entity_poly.entity_id
_entity_poly.type
_entity_poly.pdbx_seq_one_letter_code
_entity_poly.pdbx_strand_id
1 'polypeptide(L)'
;MASDLWFLLSDPYTWITLLDYTLGLIFISQFGIAGAVFLGANLVVYYYDLAYTQHPEALWEKILNVIYNLFFWFPVYLYKKVSPYPFLIRKLLYAVFTVVGAAVYGIIWMALHYLLKLLLLGHL
;
A
#
# COMPACT_ATOMS: atom_id res chain seq x y z
N MET A 1 -31.12 -11.02 -1.95
CA MET A 1 -30.03 -10.02 -2.17
C MET A 1 -29.61 -9.31 -0.88
N ALA A 2 -30.46 -8.49 -0.24
CA ALA A 2 -30.08 -7.85 1.04
C ALA A 2 -29.92 -8.84 2.22
N SER A 3 -30.72 -9.91 2.23
CA SER A 3 -30.63 -11.02 3.19
C SER A 3 -29.32 -11.82 3.07
N ASP A 4 -28.89 -12.06 1.82
CA ASP A 4 -27.69 -12.86 1.52
C ASP A 4 -26.42 -12.07 1.81
N LEU A 5 -26.44 -10.76 1.58
CA LEU A 5 -25.36 -9.85 1.96
C LEU A 5 -25.21 -9.78 3.49
N TRP A 6 -26.32 -9.67 4.22
CA TRP A 6 -26.31 -9.69 5.68
C TRP A 6 -25.81 -11.01 6.26
N PHE A 7 -26.18 -12.14 5.65
CA PHE A 7 -25.69 -13.46 6.03
C PHE A 7 -24.18 -13.57 5.80
N LEU A 8 -23.68 -13.14 4.64
CA LEU A 8 -22.24 -13.14 4.33
C LEU A 8 -21.45 -12.21 5.26
N LEU A 9 -21.98 -11.02 5.57
CA LEU A 9 -21.35 -10.08 6.51
C LEU A 9 -21.48 -10.50 7.98
N SER A 10 -22.33 -11.48 8.31
CA SER A 10 -22.42 -12.03 9.66
C SER A 10 -21.34 -13.07 9.96
N ASP A 11 -20.70 -13.62 8.92
CA ASP A 11 -19.61 -14.59 9.06
C ASP A 11 -18.27 -13.88 9.34
N PRO A 12 -17.59 -14.16 10.47
CA PRO A 12 -16.28 -13.60 10.78
C PRO A 12 -15.21 -13.91 9.72
N TYR A 13 -15.31 -15.03 9.01
CA TYR A 13 -14.38 -15.39 7.94
C TYR A 13 -14.47 -14.43 6.75
N THR A 14 -15.65 -13.88 6.46
CA THR A 14 -15.84 -12.90 5.38
C THR A 14 -15.05 -11.63 5.65
N TRP A 15 -15.02 -11.16 6.90
CA TRP A 15 -14.28 -9.96 7.30
C TRP A 15 -12.76 -10.14 7.20
N ILE A 16 -12.26 -11.30 7.63
CA ILE A 16 -10.84 -11.66 7.48
C ILE A 16 -10.48 -11.67 6.00
N THR A 17 -11.29 -12.35 5.17
CA THR A 17 -11.05 -12.45 3.72
C THR A 17 -11.09 -11.09 3.02
N LEU A 18 -12.01 -10.21 3.39
CA LEU A 18 -12.14 -8.88 2.78
C LEU A 18 -10.95 -7.98 3.15
N LEU A 19 -10.46 -8.11 4.39
CA LEU A 19 -9.26 -7.44 4.86
C LEU A 19 -8.01 -7.99 4.14
N ASP A 20 -7.90 -9.31 3.97
CA ASP A 20 -6.85 -9.97 3.19
C ASP A 20 -6.79 -9.43 1.76
N TYR A 21 -7.93 -9.35 1.07
CA TYR A 21 -7.97 -8.83 -0.29
C TYR A 21 -7.65 -7.33 -0.38
N THR A 22 -8.15 -6.53 0.55
CA THR A 22 -7.90 -5.08 0.54
C THR A 22 -6.42 -4.79 0.73
N LEU A 23 -5.77 -5.47 1.67
CA LEU A 23 -4.34 -5.30 1.93
C LEU A 23 -3.48 -5.90 0.81
N GLY A 24 -3.87 -7.03 0.24
CA GLY A 24 -3.24 -7.58 -0.96
C GLY A 24 -3.28 -6.61 -2.15
N LEU A 25 -4.41 -5.92 -2.36
CA LEU A 25 -4.56 -4.91 -3.41
C LEU A 25 -3.64 -3.71 -3.18
N ILE A 26 -3.58 -3.19 -1.94
CA ILE A 26 -2.65 -2.13 -1.56
C ILE A 26 -1.21 -2.56 -1.81
N PHE A 27 -0.85 -3.77 -1.41
CA PHE A 27 0.49 -4.29 -1.60
C PHE A 27 0.89 -4.39 -3.08
N ILE A 28 0.04 -4.99 -3.92
CA ILE A 28 0.32 -5.16 -5.36
C ILE A 28 0.45 -3.79 -6.04
N SER A 29 -0.42 -2.84 -5.72
CA SER A 29 -0.32 -1.49 -6.29
C SER A 29 0.98 -0.78 -5.87
N GLN A 30 1.36 -0.82 -4.58
CA GLN A 30 2.63 -0.25 -4.11
C GLN A 30 3.84 -0.91 -4.78
N PHE A 31 3.81 -2.23 -4.97
CA PHE A 31 4.85 -2.95 -5.69
C PHE A 31 4.93 -2.56 -7.16
N GLY A 32 3.78 -2.43 -7.85
CA GLY A 32 3.70 -1.96 -9.22
C GLY A 32 4.25 -0.54 -9.39
N ILE A 33 3.88 0.36 -8.48
CA ILE A 33 4.40 1.74 -8.44
C ILE A 33 5.88 1.74 -8.13
N ALA A 34 6.37 0.85 -7.24
CA ALA A 34 7.79 0.73 -6.99
C ALA A 34 8.58 0.32 -8.24
N GLY A 35 8.02 -0.59 -9.05
CA GLY A 35 8.55 -0.91 -10.38
C GLY A 35 8.56 0.30 -11.31
N ALA A 36 7.47 1.07 -11.37
CA ALA A 36 7.38 2.28 -12.19
C ALA A 36 8.41 3.35 -11.76
N VAL A 37 8.61 3.55 -10.46
CA VAL A 37 9.63 4.45 -9.91
C VAL A 37 11.03 3.94 -10.24
N PHE A 38 11.30 2.63 -10.11
CA PHE A 38 12.61 2.07 -10.46
C PHE A 38 12.98 2.28 -11.94
N LEU A 39 12.00 2.21 -12.84
CA LEU A 39 12.18 2.41 -14.28
C LEU A 39 12.25 3.89 -14.66
N GLY A 40 11.33 4.72 -14.13
CA GLY A 40 11.07 6.09 -14.58
C GLY A 40 10.79 7.08 -13.45
N ALA A 41 11.60 7.06 -12.38
CA ALA A 41 11.36 7.80 -11.14
C ALA A 41 11.00 9.28 -11.29
N ASN A 42 11.67 10.01 -12.19
CA ASN A 42 11.46 11.45 -12.32
C ASN A 42 10.02 11.78 -12.73
N LEU A 43 9.39 10.98 -13.58
CA LEU A 43 8.01 11.20 -14.02
C LEU A 43 7.01 10.89 -12.90
N VAL A 44 7.19 9.76 -12.22
CA VAL A 44 6.28 9.29 -11.17
C VAL A 44 6.35 10.19 -9.93
N VAL A 45 7.56 10.56 -9.51
CA VAL A 45 7.77 11.44 -8.36
C VAL A 45 7.27 12.85 -8.66
N TYR A 46 7.52 13.37 -9.86
CA TYR A 46 6.99 14.68 -10.26
C TYR A 46 5.46 14.70 -10.29
N TYR A 47 4.82 13.68 -10.84
CA TYR A 47 3.36 13.58 -10.85
C TYR A 47 2.78 13.51 -9.43
N TYR A 48 3.42 12.72 -8.56
CA TYR A 48 3.04 12.63 -7.14
C TYR A 48 3.16 13.99 -6.43
N ASP A 49 4.26 14.71 -6.66
CA ASP A 49 4.47 16.03 -6.06
C ASP A 49 3.48 17.06 -6.57
N LEU A 50 3.18 17.05 -7.87
CA LEU A 50 2.17 17.93 -8.46
C LEU A 50 0.78 17.71 -7.83
N ALA A 51 0.36 16.46 -7.67
CA ALA A 51 -0.90 16.12 -7.02
C ALA A 51 -0.96 16.60 -5.56
N TYR A 52 0.17 16.57 -4.85
CA TYR A 52 0.26 17.00 -3.45
C TYR A 52 0.36 18.52 -3.25
N THR A 53 0.86 19.23 -4.26
CA THR A 53 1.00 20.70 -4.20
C THR A 53 -0.35 21.38 -4.46
N GLN A 54 -1.30 20.68 -5.06
CA GLN A 54 -2.68 21.17 -5.20
C GLN A 54 -3.36 21.15 -3.83
N HIS A 55 -3.74 22.33 -3.35
CA HIS A 55 -4.52 22.45 -2.12
C HIS A 55 -5.96 22.00 -2.38
N PRO A 56 -6.42 20.88 -1.79
CA PRO A 56 -7.74 20.37 -2.09
C PRO A 56 -8.81 21.23 -1.42
N GLU A 57 -9.63 21.89 -2.22
CA GLU A 57 -10.72 22.74 -1.75
C GLU A 57 -11.97 21.91 -1.43
N ALA A 58 -12.19 20.83 -2.20
CA ALA A 58 -13.34 19.95 -2.04
C ALA A 58 -13.05 18.70 -1.16
N LEU A 59 -14.09 18.20 -0.47
CA LEU A 59 -14.00 16.97 0.33
C LEU A 59 -13.61 15.73 -0.50
N TRP A 60 -14.08 15.65 -1.75
CA TRP A 60 -13.76 14.55 -2.66
C TRP A 60 -12.26 14.50 -3.02
N GLU A 61 -11.63 15.65 -3.23
CA GLU A 61 -10.19 15.74 -3.52
C GLU A 61 -9.35 15.31 -2.32
N LYS A 62 -9.80 15.61 -1.10
CA LYS A 62 -9.15 15.13 0.14
C LYS A 62 -9.21 13.60 0.25
N ILE A 63 -10.35 13.00 -0.10
CA ILE A 63 -10.51 11.53 -0.12
C ILE A 63 -9.57 10.91 -1.17
N LEU A 64 -9.52 11.47 -2.37
CA LEU A 64 -8.59 11.03 -3.41
C LEU A 64 -7.13 11.14 -2.97
N ASN A 65 -6.74 12.23 -2.30
CA ASN A 65 -5.39 12.36 -1.75
C ASN A 65 -5.07 11.31 -0.69
N VAL A 66 -6.02 10.96 0.18
CA VAL A 66 -5.82 9.86 1.16
C VAL A 66 -5.62 8.54 0.43
N ILE A 67 -6.41 8.27 -0.60
CA ILE A 67 -6.29 7.07 -1.44
C ILE A 67 -4.92 7.04 -2.14
N TYR A 68 -4.50 8.14 -2.77
CA TYR A 68 -3.19 8.22 -3.41
C TYR A 68 -2.04 8.08 -2.41
N ASN A 69 -2.17 8.60 -1.19
CA ASN A 69 -1.18 8.34 -0.15
C ASN A 69 -1.11 6.85 0.18
N LEU A 70 -2.25 6.21 0.40
CA LEU A 70 -2.30 4.81 0.78
C LEU A 70 -1.62 3.90 -0.26
N PHE A 71 -1.80 4.21 -1.54
CA PHE A 71 -1.30 3.38 -2.64
C PHE A 71 0.09 3.78 -3.16
N PHE A 72 0.51 5.06 -3.06
CA PHE A 72 1.70 5.56 -3.75
C PHE A 72 2.78 6.11 -2.80
N TRP A 73 2.47 6.38 -1.54
CA TRP A 73 3.37 7.10 -0.63
C TRP A 73 4.69 6.36 -0.39
N PHE A 74 4.66 5.06 -0.07
CA PHE A 74 5.85 4.33 0.35
C PHE A 74 6.93 4.24 -0.75
N PRO A 75 6.62 3.84 -2.00
CA PRO A 75 7.60 3.84 -3.09
C PRO A 75 8.19 5.22 -3.39
N VAL A 76 7.37 6.27 -3.41
CA VAL A 76 7.82 7.64 -3.68
C VAL A 76 8.70 8.16 -2.54
N TYR A 77 8.29 7.93 -1.29
CA TYR A 77 9.06 8.28 -0.10
C TYR A 77 10.44 7.60 -0.12
N LEU A 78 10.48 6.31 -0.41
CA LEU A 78 11.72 5.54 -0.46
C LEU A 78 12.67 6.12 -1.52
N TYR A 79 12.17 6.43 -2.71
CA TYR A 79 12.99 7.02 -3.77
C TYR A 79 13.53 8.39 -3.39
N LYS A 80 12.72 9.25 -2.77
CA LYS A 80 13.18 10.55 -2.27
C LYS A 80 14.31 10.39 -1.24
N LYS A 81 14.26 9.37 -0.37
CA LYS A 81 15.32 9.10 0.61
C LYS A 81 16.64 8.65 -0.01
N VAL A 82 16.59 7.87 -1.10
CA VAL A 82 17.80 7.45 -1.82
C VAL A 82 18.22 8.43 -2.93
N SER A 83 17.45 9.49 -3.16
CA SER A 83 17.73 10.51 -4.18
C SER A 83 19.12 11.17 -4.11
N PRO A 84 19.73 11.39 -2.93
CA PRO A 84 21.06 12.02 -2.83
C PRO A 84 22.21 11.17 -3.37
N TYR A 85 22.00 9.86 -3.56
CA TYR A 85 23.05 8.96 -4.03
C TYR A 85 23.21 9.00 -5.56
N PRO A 86 24.41 8.67 -6.08
CA PRO A 86 24.65 8.50 -7.51
C PRO A 86 23.68 7.49 -8.14
N PHE A 87 23.35 7.67 -9.41
CA PHE A 87 22.29 6.93 -10.11
C PHE A 87 22.30 5.41 -9.86
N LEU A 88 23.46 4.77 -10.02
CA LEU A 88 23.59 3.31 -9.87
C LEU A 88 23.36 2.86 -8.41
N ILE A 89 23.97 3.57 -7.46
CA ILE A 89 23.82 3.29 -6.01
C ILE A 89 22.38 3.54 -5.58
N ARG A 90 21.76 4.63 -6.05
CA ARG A 90 20.36 4.94 -5.80
C ARG A 90 19.43 3.83 -6.25
N LYS A 91 19.60 3.32 -7.47
CA LYS A 91 18.78 2.20 -7.99
C LYS A 91 18.98 0.93 -7.17
N LEU A 92 20.23 0.61 -6.81
CA LEU A 92 20.53 -0.57 -5.99
C LEU A 92 19.89 -0.46 -4.60
N LEU A 93 20.11 0.67 -3.91
CA LEU A 93 19.52 0.92 -2.58
C LEU A 93 18.00 0.89 -2.64
N TYR A 94 17.40 1.52 -3.65
CA TYR A 94 15.95 1.50 -3.86
C TYR A 94 15.42 0.08 -4.01
N ALA A 95 16.06 -0.75 -4.84
CA ALA A 95 15.65 -2.14 -5.04
C ALA A 95 15.78 -2.96 -3.74
N VAL A 96 16.90 -2.83 -3.02
CA VAL A 96 17.13 -3.51 -1.74
C VAL A 96 16.07 -3.12 -0.73
N PHE A 97 15.84 -1.83 -0.52
CA PHE A 97 14.83 -1.37 0.43
C PHE A 97 13.39 -1.72 0.02
N THR A 98 13.10 -1.77 -1.28
CA THR A 98 11.79 -2.22 -1.77
C THR A 98 11.55 -3.68 -1.42
N VAL A 99 12.54 -4.55 -1.65
CA VAL A 99 12.45 -5.99 -1.31
C VAL A 99 12.37 -6.20 0.19
N VAL A 100 13.19 -5.50 0.98
CA VAL A 100 13.14 -5.57 2.45
C VAL A 100 11.80 -5.07 2.97
N GLY A 101 11.31 -3.95 2.46
CA GLY A 101 9.99 -3.40 2.81
C GLY A 101 8.86 -4.37 2.49
N ALA A 102 8.92 -5.05 1.33
CA ALA A 102 7.96 -6.06 0.95
C ALA A 102 7.98 -7.27 1.89
N ALA A 103 9.16 -7.74 2.30
CA ALA A 103 9.29 -8.83 3.26
C ALA A 103 8.74 -8.44 4.65
N VAL A 104 9.06 -7.23 5.13
CA VAL A 104 8.53 -6.69 6.39
C VAL A 104 7.02 -6.58 6.34
N TYR A 105 6.47 -6.07 5.23
CA TYR A 105 5.02 -6.01 5.02
C TYR A 105 4.39 -7.40 5.11
N GLY A 106 4.97 -8.41 4.45
CA GLY A 106 4.49 -9.80 4.51
C GLY A 106 4.49 -10.38 5.92
N ILE A 107 5.50 -10.05 6.74
CA ILE A 107 5.57 -10.50 8.15
C ILE A 107 4.49 -9.81 9.00
N ILE A 108 4.36 -8.49 8.91
CA ILE A 108 3.33 -7.72 9.61
C ILE A 108 1.94 -8.24 9.21
N TRP A 109 1.78 -8.54 7.92
CA TRP A 109 0.55 -9.08 7.35
C TRP A 109 0.17 -10.43 7.95
N MET A 110 1.09 -11.39 7.94
CA MET A 110 0.87 -12.70 8.57
C MET A 110 0.50 -12.54 10.04
N ALA A 111 1.22 -11.70 10.78
CA ALA A 111 0.93 -11.44 12.19
C ALA A 111 -0.49 -10.87 12.39
N LEU A 112 -0.91 -9.92 11.57
CA LEU A 112 -2.25 -9.32 11.64
C LEU A 112 -3.34 -10.35 11.30
N HIS A 113 -3.15 -11.14 10.25
CA HIS A 113 -4.08 -12.19 9.85
C HIS A 113 -4.27 -13.23 10.95
N TYR A 114 -3.19 -13.72 11.57
CA TYR A 114 -3.27 -14.66 12.69
C TYR A 114 -3.90 -14.05 13.93
N LEU A 115 -3.59 -12.79 14.23
CA LEU A 115 -4.20 -12.08 15.36
C LEU A 115 -5.72 -11.91 15.15
N LEU A 116 -6.16 -11.60 13.93
CA LEU A 116 -7.58 -11.50 13.59
C LEU A 116 -8.29 -12.86 13.66
N LYS A 117 -7.67 -13.93 13.13
CA LYS A 117 -8.19 -15.30 13.31
C LYS A 117 -8.36 -15.64 14.79
N LEU A 118 -7.36 -15.35 15.61
CA LEU A 118 -7.42 -15.61 17.05
C LEU A 118 -8.52 -14.80 17.74
N LEU A 119 -8.67 -13.51 17.40
CA LEU A 119 -9.70 -12.65 18.01
C LEU A 119 -11.12 -12.99 17.57
N LEU A 120 -11.33 -13.33 16.29
CA LEU A 120 -12.65 -13.52 15.72
C LEU A 120 -13.14 -14.97 15.78
N LEU A 121 -12.21 -15.93 15.77
CA LEU A 121 -12.53 -17.37 15.72
C LEU A 121 -12.11 -18.10 16.99
N GLY A 122 -11.25 -17.52 17.83
CA GLY A 122 -10.84 -18.10 19.11
C GLY A 122 -9.82 -19.25 19.01
N HIS A 123 -9.29 -19.54 17.82
CA HIS A 123 -8.28 -20.57 17.56
C HIS A 123 -7.38 -20.19 16.39
N LEU A 124 -6.18 -20.81 16.34
CA LEU A 124 -5.15 -20.63 15.32
C LEU A 124 -5.32 -21.63 14.16
#